data_AF-A0A7Z1K152-F1
#
_entry.id   AF-A0A7Z1K152-F1
#
_cell.length_a   1.000
_cell.length_b   1.000
_cell.length_c   1.000
_cell.angle_alpha   90.00
_cell.angle_beta   90.00
_cell.angle_gamma   90.00
#
_symmetry.space_group_name_H-M   'P 1'
#
loop_
_entity.id
_entity.type
_entity.pdbx_description
1 polymer ?
#
loop_
_entity_poly.entity_id
_entity_poly.type
_entity_poly.pdbx_seq_one_letter_code
_entity_poly.pdbx_strand_id
1 'polypeptide(L)' 'MRRFKHVLIAFVVLVLTFLIIAFVLENQRSTSLSFFGWSTAELPVSVFMALSLMLGLIVGPVLCLIARIKRSDRKN' A
#
# COMPACT_ATOMS: atom_id res chain seq x y z
N MET A 1 14.11 24.24 9.06
CA MET A 1 13.02 23.24 9.19
C MET A 1 12.58 22.58 7.86
N ARG A 2 12.55 23.28 6.71
CA ARG A 2 12.14 22.68 5.41
C ARG A 2 13.07 21.58 4.87
N ARG A 3 14.39 21.71 5.03
CA ARG A 3 15.35 20.66 4.60
C ARG A 3 15.28 19.41 5.47
N PHE A 4 15.12 19.60 6.79
CA PHE A 4 14.96 18.50 7.74
C PHE A 4 13.71 17.65 7.44
N LYS A 5 12.59 18.28 7.05
CA LYS A 5 11.39 17.56 6.60
C LYS A 5 11.66 16.71 5.36
N HIS A 6 12.40 17.23 4.38
CA HIS A 6 12.76 16.45 3.18
C HIS A 6 13.67 15.26 3.50
N VAL A 7 14.66 15.46 4.38
CA VAL A 7 15.54 14.38 4.83
C VAL A 7 14.75 13.31 5.57
N LEU A 8 13.82 13.71 6.44
CA LEU A 8 12.95 12.78 7.16
C LEU A 8 12.03 11.99 6.21
N ILE A 9 11.44 12.65 5.22
CA ILE A 9 10.61 11.98 4.21
C ILE A 9 11.46 11.01 3.37
N ALA A 10 12.63 11.43 2.91
CA ALA A 10 13.54 10.56 2.17
C ALA A 10 13.97 9.33 3.00
N PHE A 11 14.22 9.52 4.30
CA PHE A 11 14.54 8.44 5.23
C PHE A 11 13.37 7.46 5.40
N VAL A 12 12.15 7.96 5.59
CA VAL A 12 10.95 7.11 5.69
C VAL A 12 10.73 6.30 4.41
N VAL A 13 10.89 6.93 3.24
CA VAL A 13 10.78 6.25 1.94
C VAL A 13 11.85 5.16 1.81
N LEU A 14 13.10 5.47 2.16
CA LEU A 14 14.22 4.51 2.12
C LEU A 14 13.95 3.27 3.00
N VAL A 15 13.48 3.49 4.23
CA VAL A 15 13.11 2.40 5.15
C VAL A 15 11.96 1.57 4.59
N LEU A 16 10.94 2.21 4.01
CA LEU A 16 9.83 1.51 3.36
C LEU A 16 10.33 0.62 2.21
N THR A 17 11.22 1.15 1.37
CA THR A 17 11.81 0.40 0.25
C THR A 17 12.55 -0.84 0.76
N PHE A 18 13.36 -0.69 1.81
CA PHE A 18 14.08 -1.82 2.42
C PHE A 18 13.13 -2.88 2.98
N LEU A 19 12.07 -2.46 3.67
CA LEU A 19 11.06 -3.38 4.21
C LEU A 19 10.35 -4.15 3.11
N ILE A 20 10.00 -3.49 2.01
CA ILE A 20 9.36 -4.15 0.85
C ILE A 20 10.32 -5.17 0.23
N ILE A 21 11.59 -4.81 0.01
CA ILE A 21 12.59 -5.72 -0.57
C ILE A 21 12.81 -6.94 0.33
N ALA A 22 12.99 -6.74 1.64
CA ALA A 22 13.16 -7.82 2.61
C ALA A 22 11.92 -8.72 2.66
N PHE A 23 10.73 -8.12 2.67
CA PHE A 23 9.46 -8.87 2.63
C PHE A 23 9.33 -9.72 1.36
N VAL A 24 9.71 -9.17 0.20
CA VAL A 24 9.71 -9.89 -1.09
C VAL A 24 10.70 -11.07 -1.07
N LEU A 25 11.90 -10.86 -0.53
CA LEU A 25 12.95 -11.87 -0.46
C LEU A 25 12.65 -13.00 0.52
N GLU A 26 12.07 -12.67 1.68
CA GLU A 26 11.69 -13.62 2.72
C GLU A 26 10.50 -14.49 2.29
N ASN A 27 9.56 -13.90 1.55
CA ASN A 27 8.34 -14.57 1.11
C ASN A 27 8.42 -15.05 -0.36
N GLN A 28 9.58 -15.59 -0.76
CA GLN A 28 9.78 -16.21 -2.08
C GLN A 28 9.11 -17.59 -2.24
N ARG A 29 8.46 -18.11 -1.19
CA ARG A 29 7.68 -19.35 -1.26
C ARG A 29 6.40 -19.08 -2.06
N SER A 30 6.22 -19.82 -3.16
CA SER A 30 4.99 -19.81 -3.97
C SER A 30 3.80 -20.23 -3.11
N THR A 31 2.78 -19.37 -3.01
CA THR A 31 1.54 -19.67 -2.28
C THR A 31 0.36 -19.34 -3.16
N SER A 32 -0.59 -20.26 -3.25
CA SER A 32 -1.89 -19.99 -3.88
C SER A 32 -2.82 -19.27 -2.89
N LEU A 33 -3.48 -18.21 -3.34
CA LEU A 33 -4.56 -17.59 -2.57
C LEU A 33 -5.87 -18.28 -2.97
N SER A 34 -6.55 -18.86 -1.99
CA SER A 34 -7.89 -19.39 -2.18
C SER A 34 -8.94 -18.41 -1.67
N PHE A 35 -9.82 -17.96 -2.55
CA PHE A 35 -10.96 -17.11 -2.23
C PHE A 35 -12.25 -17.85 -2.56
N PHE A 36 -13.10 -18.09 -1.56
CA PHE A 36 -14.46 -18.61 -1.76
C PHE A 36 -14.50 -19.93 -2.59
N GLY A 37 -13.49 -20.79 -2.40
CA GLY A 37 -13.33 -22.06 -3.12
C GLY A 37 -12.57 -21.98 -4.45
N TRP A 38 -12.22 -20.78 -4.91
CA TRP A 38 -11.47 -20.56 -6.14
C TRP A 38 -10.02 -20.23 -5.80
N SER A 39 -9.08 -21.00 -6.35
CA SER A 39 -7.64 -20.78 -6.15
C SER A 39 -7.07 -19.92 -7.26
N THR A 40 -6.28 -18.92 -6.90
CA THR A 40 -5.46 -18.17 -7.85
C THR A 40 -4.27 -19.01 -8.30
N ALA A 41 -3.66 -18.62 -9.42
CA ALA A 41 -2.40 -19.18 -9.88
C ALA A 41 -1.30 -18.98 -8.83
N GLU A 42 -0.38 -19.94 -8.73
CA GLU A 42 0.73 -19.91 -7.77
C GLU A 42 1.65 -18.73 -8.08
N LEU A 43 1.51 -17.66 -7.31
CA LEU A 43 2.32 -16.46 -7.41
C LEU A 43 3.02 -16.22 -6.07
N PRO A 44 4.19 -15.60 -6.06
CA PRO A 44 4.86 -15.22 -4.82
C PRO A 44 3.95 -14.31 -3.97
N VAL A 45 3.91 -14.56 -2.65
CA VAL A 45 3.14 -13.75 -1.68
C VAL A 45 3.40 -12.25 -1.86
N SER A 46 4.63 -11.91 -2.23
CA SER A 46 5.10 -10.54 -2.46
C SER A 46 4.29 -9.79 -3.51
N VAL A 47 3.82 -10.47 -4.56
CA VAL A 47 2.99 -9.86 -5.62
C VAL A 47 1.63 -9.44 -5.07
N PHE A 48 1.00 -10.29 -4.26
CA PHE A 48 -0.28 -9.98 -3.63
C PHE A 48 -0.17 -8.84 -2.61
N MET A 49 0.90 -8.83 -1.81
CA MET A 49 1.14 -7.73 -0.86
C MET A 49 1.42 -6.40 -1.55
N ALA A 50 2.23 -6.39 -2.61
CA ALA A 50 2.52 -5.18 -3.38
C ALA A 50 1.26 -4.58 -4.01
N LEU A 51 0.40 -5.43 -4.61
CA LEU A 51 -0.88 -4.99 -5.16
C LEU A 51 -1.82 -4.43 -4.09
N SER A 52 -1.90 -5.08 -2.93
CA SER A 52 -2.71 -4.59 -1.81
C SER A 52 -2.24 -3.22 -1.30
N LEU A 53 -0.92 -3.02 -1.22
CA LEU A 53 -0.32 -1.72 -0.86
C LEU A 53 -0.61 -0.63 -1.90
N MET A 54 -0.48 -0.93 -3.20
CA MET A 54 -0.83 0.02 -4.26
C MET A 54 -2.31 0.38 -4.22
N LEU A 55 -3.19 -0.61 -4.02
CA LEU A 55 -4.63 -0.38 -3.89
C LEU A 55 -4.93 0.47 -2.65
N GLY A 56 -4.32 0.18 -1.50
CA GLY A 56 -4.46 0.98 -0.29
C GLY A 56 -4.02 2.44 -0.49
N LEU A 57 -2.92 2.65 -1.23
CA LEU A 57 -2.42 3.99 -1.56
C LEU A 57 -3.38 4.77 -2.47
N ILE A 58 -4.15 4.10 -3.33
CA ILE A 58 -5.16 4.75 -4.18
C ILE A 58 -6.46 4.97 -3.39
N VAL A 59 -6.89 3.97 -2.62
CA VAL A 59 -8.15 3.99 -1.85
C VAL A 59 -8.10 5.06 -0.76
N GLY A 60 -6.97 5.24 -0.07
CA GLY A 60 -6.82 6.24 1.00
C GLY A 60 -7.14 7.68 0.55
N PRO A 61 -6.48 8.22 -0.49
CA PRO A 61 -6.76 9.53 -1.06
C PRO A 61 -8.19 9.66 -1.58
N VAL A 62 -8.72 8.62 -2.25
CA VAL A 62 -10.10 8.61 -2.77
C VAL A 62 -11.11 8.75 -1.64
N LEU A 63 -10.97 7.96 -0.57
CA LEU A 63 -11.82 8.06 0.62
C LEU A 63 -11.71 9.44 1.28
N CYS A 64 -10.50 10.00 1.35
CA CYS A 64 -10.29 11.35 1.88
C CYS A 64 -10.99 12.43 1.03
N LEU A 65 -10.98 12.27 -0.30
CA LEU A 65 -11.66 13.16 -1.24
C LEU A 65 -13.18 13.09 -1.09
N ILE A 66 -13.74 11.88 -1.03
CA ILE A 66 -15.18 11.66 -0.82
C ILE A 66 -15.64 12.28 0.51
N ALA A 67 -14.87 12.05 1.59
CA ALA A 67 -15.18 12.62 2.91
C ALA A 67 -15.14 14.16 2.89
N ARG A 68 -14.23 14.77 2.12
CA ARG A 68 -14.11 16.23 1.98
C ARG A 68 -15.29 16.81 1.21
N ILE A 69 -15.70 16.20 0.10
CA ILE A 69 -16.87 16.63 -0.69
C ILE A 69 -18.13 16.61 0.18
N LYS A 70 -18.36 15.52 0.90
CA LYS A 70 -19.54 15.35 1.78
C LYS A 70 -19.61 16.38 2.93
N ARG A 71 -18.46 16.89 3.39
CA ARG A 71 -18.40 17.97 4.41
C ARG A 71 -18.67 19.35 3.81
N SER A 72 -18.32 19.59 2.55
CA SER A 72 -18.61 20.85 1.87
C SER A 72 -20.11 21.05 1.68
N ASP A 73 -20.81 19.98 1.36
CA ASP A 73 -22.26 19.98 1.09
C ASP A 73 -23.11 20.20 2.36
N ARG A 74 -22.58 19.87 3.55
CA ARG A 74 -23.25 20.13 4.84
C ARG A 74 -23.07 21.57 5.36
N LYS A 75 -22.19 22.37 4.75
CA LYS A 75 -21.84 23.72 5.23
C LYS A 75 -22.50 24.82 4.39
N ASN A 76 -23.22 24.45 3.34
CA ASN A 76 -24.09 25.31 2.53
C ASN A 76 -25.55 25.09 2.95
#